data_AF-A0A954ZSM6-F1
#
_entry.id   AF-A0A954ZSM6-F1
#
_cell.length_a   1.000
_cell.length_b   1.000
_cell.length_c   1.000
_cell.angle_alpha   90.00
_cell.angle_beta   90.00
_cell.angle_gamma   90.00
#
_symmetry.space_group_name_H-M   'P 1'
#
loop_
_entity.id
_entity.type
_entity.pdbx_description
1 polymer ?
#
loop_
_entity_poly.entity_id
_entity_poly.type
_entity_poly.pdbx_seq_one_letter_code
_entity_poly.pdbx_strand_id
1 'polypeptide(L)'
;MTTPGTNQTPEDYAAMLEARLESLLEETGTLVEQLEAVSAQQQHAIESGQVQQIVEVVAKREPIVQGLVRVGEELGAFIEDPSARDTLGAQVFNGALRRIASYEHTMKRLRERDAQDQERMQLTRDQLASQLASMGSGRSALRAYSVRSQTPNPIMQDRRG
;
A
#
# COMPACT_ATOMS: atom_id res chain seq x y z
N MET A 1 4.07 -32.80 -46.85
CA MET A 1 4.36 -32.85 -45.41
C MET A 1 3.15 -32.26 -44.68
N THR A 2 2.22 -33.10 -44.25
CA THR A 2 1.06 -32.72 -43.44
C THR A 2 1.48 -32.79 -41.97
N THR A 3 1.52 -31.65 -41.28
CA THR A 3 1.66 -31.62 -39.82
C THR A 3 0.48 -32.37 -39.20
N PRO A 4 0.71 -33.39 -38.35
CA PRO A 4 -0.37 -34.06 -37.64
C PRO A 4 -1.08 -33.05 -36.74
N GLY A 5 -2.34 -32.75 -37.05
CA GLY A 5 -3.19 -31.96 -36.17
C GLY A 5 -3.50 -32.79 -34.93
N THR A 6 -3.00 -32.37 -33.78
CA THR A 6 -3.47 -32.85 -32.49
C THR A 6 -4.94 -32.49 -32.35
N ASN A 7 -5.83 -33.47 -32.57
CA ASN A 7 -7.24 -33.37 -32.20
C ASN A 7 -7.32 -33.30 -30.68
N GLN A 8 -7.26 -32.08 -30.12
CA GLN A 8 -7.61 -31.86 -28.71
C GLN A 8 -9.08 -32.21 -28.53
N THR A 9 -9.39 -33.11 -27.59
CA THR A 9 -10.78 -33.42 -27.28
C THR A 9 -11.39 -32.24 -26.50
N PRO A 10 -12.72 -32.02 -26.57
CA PRO A 10 -13.39 -31.01 -25.75
C PRO A 10 -13.13 -31.19 -24.25
N GLU A 11 -12.94 -32.43 -23.80
CA GLU A 11 -12.60 -32.76 -22.41
C GLU A 11 -11.21 -32.24 -22.02
N ASP A 12 -10.21 -32.39 -22.90
CA ASP A 12 -8.85 -31.86 -22.67
C ASP A 12 -8.87 -30.33 -22.57
N TYR A 13 -9.70 -29.67 -23.39
CA TYR A 13 -9.84 -28.21 -23.38
C TYR A 13 -10.49 -27.72 -22.08
N ALA A 14 -11.56 -28.38 -21.61
CA ALA A 14 -12.22 -28.04 -20.36
C ALA A 14 -11.28 -28.20 -19.16
N ALA A 15 -10.54 -29.30 -19.09
CA ALA A 15 -9.55 -29.54 -18.03
C ALA A 15 -8.43 -28.49 -18.02
N MET A 16 -7.97 -28.07 -19.20
CA MET A 16 -6.96 -27.00 -19.32
C MET A 16 -7.51 -25.65 -18.83
N LEU A 17 -8.76 -25.30 -19.17
CA LEU A 17 -9.40 -24.08 -18.69
C LEU A 17 -9.59 -24.09 -17.17
N GLU A 18 -10.01 -25.22 -16.60
CA GLU A 18 -10.20 -25.37 -15.16
C GLU A 18 -8.88 -25.21 -14.42
N ALA A 19 -7.82 -25.88 -14.88
CA ALA A 19 -6.48 -25.75 -14.30
C ALA A 19 -5.95 -24.31 -14.38
N ARG A 20 -6.21 -23.61 -15.50
CA ARG A 20 -5.83 -22.20 -15.64
C ARG A 20 -6.58 -21.30 -14.66
N LEU A 21 -7.90 -21.47 -14.54
CA LEU A 21 -8.72 -20.71 -13.62
C LEU A 21 -8.27 -20.93 -12.16
N GLU A 22 -8.01 -22.18 -11.79
CA GLU A 22 -7.52 -22.52 -10.45
C GLU A 22 -6.17 -21.85 -10.18
N SER A 23 -5.23 -21.91 -11.12
CA SER A 23 -3.93 -21.26 -11.00
C SER A 23 -4.05 -19.74 -10.80
N LEU A 24 -4.96 -19.07 -11.52
CA LEU A 24 -5.21 -17.62 -11.35
C LEU A 24 -5.80 -17.32 -9.97
N LEU A 25 -6.72 -18.16 -9.47
CA LEU A 25 -7.31 -18.00 -8.14
C LEU A 25 -6.29 -18.24 -7.02
N GLU A 26 -5.42 -19.26 -7.15
CA GLU A 26 -4.33 -19.52 -6.21
C GLU A 26 -3.30 -18.39 -6.18
N GLU A 27 -2.93 -17.87 -7.36
CA GLU A 27 -2.03 -16.71 -7.45
C GLU A 27 -2.67 -15.49 -6.79
N THR A 28 -3.96 -15.23 -7.05
CA THR A 28 -4.71 -14.14 -6.41
C THR A 28 -4.71 -14.28 -4.89
N GLY A 29 -5.00 -15.47 -4.36
CA GLY A 29 -4.98 -15.74 -2.93
C GLY A 29 -3.60 -15.47 -2.32
N THR A 30 -2.54 -15.96 -2.96
CA THR A 30 -1.16 -15.74 -2.54
C THR A 30 -0.81 -14.24 -2.49
N LEU A 31 -1.18 -13.48 -3.51
CA LEU A 31 -0.91 -12.04 -3.57
C LEU A 31 -1.71 -11.26 -2.51
N VAL A 32 -2.96 -11.64 -2.26
CA VAL A 32 -3.79 -11.03 -1.19
C VAL A 32 -3.18 -11.30 0.19
N GLU A 33 -2.76 -12.54 0.47
CA GLU A 33 -2.10 -12.90 1.74
C GLU A 33 -0.79 -12.13 1.94
N GLN A 34 0.03 -12.02 0.89
CA GLN A 34 1.24 -11.20 0.92
C GLN A 34 0.92 -9.73 1.20
N LEU A 35 -0.13 -9.19 0.59
CA LEU A 35 -0.56 -7.82 0.81
C LEU A 35 -1.04 -7.59 2.25
N GLU A 36 -1.75 -8.54 2.84
CA GLU A 36 -2.14 -8.49 4.26
C GLU A 36 -0.92 -8.48 5.19
N ALA A 37 0.08 -9.34 4.91
CA ALA A 37 1.31 -9.39 5.68
C ALA A 37 2.13 -8.08 5.58
N VAL A 38 2.21 -7.51 4.38
CA VAL A 38 2.88 -6.21 4.15
C VAL A 38 2.10 -5.08 4.84
N SER A 39 0.77 -5.11 4.78
CA SER A 39 -0.05 -4.15 5.51
C SER A 39 0.23 -4.22 7.01
N ALA A 40 0.27 -5.42 7.61
CA ALA A 40 0.62 -5.62 9.03
C ALA A 40 1.97 -4.98 9.40
N GLN A 41 2.99 -5.13 8.55
CA GLN A 41 4.28 -4.46 8.72
C GLN A 41 4.17 -2.93 8.63
N GLN A 42 3.36 -2.41 7.70
CA GLN A 42 3.10 -0.97 7.55
C GLN A 42 2.54 -0.37 8.84
N GLN A 43 1.52 -1.01 9.41
CA GLN A 43 0.89 -0.53 10.64
C GLN A 43 1.88 -0.50 11.80
N HIS A 44 2.69 -1.54 11.96
CA HIS A 44 3.73 -1.57 12.99
C HIS A 44 4.79 -0.47 12.79
N ALA A 45 5.21 -0.21 11.56
CA ALA A 45 6.15 0.85 11.23
C ALA A 45 5.58 2.25 11.52
N ILE A 46 4.28 2.46 11.27
CA ILE A 46 3.56 3.70 11.59
C ILE A 46 3.46 3.89 13.11
N GLU A 47 3.03 2.86 13.84
CA GLU A 47 2.90 2.90 15.30
C GLU A 47 4.23 3.16 15.99
N SER A 48 5.33 2.64 15.44
CA SER A 48 6.68 2.84 15.98
C SER A 48 7.40 4.09 15.44
N GLY A 49 6.80 4.83 14.50
CA GLY A 49 7.39 6.03 13.89
C GLY A 49 8.64 5.75 13.04
N GLN A 50 8.84 4.51 12.58
CA GLN A 50 10.03 4.10 11.84
C GLN A 50 9.88 4.41 10.34
N VAL A 51 10.16 5.66 9.96
CA VAL A 51 9.99 6.15 8.57
C VAL A 51 10.72 5.29 7.53
N GLN A 52 11.94 4.83 7.83
CA GLN A 52 12.70 3.97 6.92
C GLN A 52 11.97 2.66 6.61
N GLN A 53 11.34 2.04 7.62
CA GLN A 53 10.56 0.82 7.43
C GLN A 53 9.30 1.06 6.59
N ILE A 54 8.68 2.24 6.70
CA ILE A 54 7.53 2.61 5.87
C ILE A 54 7.93 2.62 4.38
N VAL A 55 9.10 3.17 4.05
CA VAL A 55 9.61 3.19 2.66
C VAL A 55 9.85 1.77 2.15
N GLU A 56 10.46 0.91 2.95
CA GLU A 56 10.68 -0.51 2.59
C GLU A 56 9.36 -1.26 2.37
N VAL A 57 8.36 -1.00 3.21
CA VAL A 57 7.02 -1.58 3.08
C VAL A 57 6.35 -1.14 1.79
N VAL A 58 6.42 0.15 1.43
CA VAL A 58 5.88 0.66 0.16
C VAL A 58 6.57 -0.02 -1.04
N ALA A 59 7.89 -0.18 -1.01
CA ALA A 59 8.64 -0.84 -2.07
C ALA A 59 8.24 -2.33 -2.24
N LYS A 60 7.97 -3.04 -1.13
CA LYS A 60 7.46 -4.43 -1.18
C LYS A 60 6.02 -4.52 -1.71
N ARG A 61 5.22 -3.49 -1.49
CA ARG A 61 3.80 -3.46 -1.83
C ARG A 61 3.54 -3.30 -3.32
N GLU A 62 4.34 -2.49 -4.00
CA GLU A 62 4.19 -2.19 -5.43
C GLU A 62 4.11 -3.45 -6.33
N PRO A 63 5.07 -4.40 -6.28
CA PRO A 63 5.01 -5.58 -7.14
C PRO A 63 3.80 -6.47 -6.84
N ILE A 64 3.35 -6.53 -5.58
CA ILE A 64 2.16 -7.31 -5.19
C ILE A 64 0.90 -6.71 -5.83
N VAL A 65 0.76 -5.38 -5.76
CA VAL A 65 -0.37 -4.67 -6.38
C VAL A 65 -0.33 -4.82 -7.91
N GLN A 66 0.83 -4.71 -8.54
CA GLN A 66 0.98 -4.96 -9.98
C GLN A 66 0.58 -6.40 -10.36
N GLY A 67 0.95 -7.39 -9.54
CA GLY A 67 0.51 -8.78 -9.69
C GLY A 67 -1.01 -8.92 -9.62
N LEU A 68 -1.65 -8.29 -8.63
CA LEU A 68 -3.11 -8.32 -8.47
C LEU A 68 -3.84 -7.68 -9.65
N VAL A 69 -3.31 -6.58 -10.21
CA VAL A 69 -3.86 -5.94 -11.41
C VAL A 69 -3.79 -6.90 -12.59
N ARG A 70 -2.62 -7.49 -12.85
CA ARG A 70 -2.43 -8.45 -13.96
C ARG A 70 -3.38 -9.64 -13.86
N VAL A 71 -3.42 -10.30 -12.69
CA VAL A 71 -4.28 -11.48 -12.49
C VAL A 71 -5.76 -11.09 -12.53
N GLY A 72 -6.12 -9.91 -12.03
CA GLY A 72 -7.47 -9.36 -12.13
C GLY A 72 -7.94 -9.12 -13.56
N GLU A 73 -7.06 -8.63 -14.44
CA GLU A 73 -7.34 -8.49 -15.88
C GLU A 73 -7.59 -9.85 -16.54
N GLU A 74 -6.76 -10.86 -16.23
CA GLU A 74 -6.93 -12.22 -16.75
C GLU A 74 -8.22 -12.89 -16.24
N LEU A 75 -8.52 -12.76 -14.95
CA LEU A 75 -9.77 -13.25 -14.37
C LEU A 75 -10.99 -12.52 -14.94
N GLY A 76 -10.88 -11.21 -15.16
CA GLY A 76 -11.93 -10.41 -15.80
C GLY A 76 -12.25 -10.91 -17.20
N ALA A 77 -11.22 -11.10 -18.03
CA ALA A 77 -11.37 -11.67 -19.37
C ALA A 77 -12.00 -13.08 -19.32
N PHE A 78 -11.63 -13.89 -18.34
CA PHE A 78 -12.18 -15.23 -18.14
C PHE A 78 -13.66 -15.21 -17.74
N ILE A 79 -14.07 -14.26 -16.90
CA ILE A 79 -15.46 -14.09 -16.45
C ILE A 79 -16.35 -13.54 -17.57
N GLU A 80 -15.80 -12.65 -18.40
CA GLU A 80 -16.51 -12.01 -19.50
C GLU A 80 -16.70 -12.94 -20.71
N ASP A 81 -15.92 -14.03 -20.82
CA ASP A 81 -16.03 -15.03 -21.89
C ASP A 81 -17.17 -16.04 -21.64
N PRO A 82 -18.28 -15.97 -22.39
CA PRO A 82 -19.41 -16.91 -22.22
C PRO A 82 -19.01 -18.35 -22.55
N SER A 83 -18.05 -18.55 -23.47
CA SER A 83 -17.64 -19.88 -23.89
C SER A 83 -16.87 -20.62 -22.79
N ALA A 84 -16.06 -19.89 -22.01
CA ALA A 84 -15.39 -20.42 -20.83
C ALA A 84 -16.40 -20.87 -19.77
N ARG A 85 -17.45 -20.07 -19.53
CA ARG A 85 -18.53 -20.41 -18.60
C ARG A 85 -19.28 -21.68 -19.01
N ASP A 86 -19.63 -21.80 -20.28
CA ASP A 86 -20.35 -22.98 -20.79
C ASP A 86 -19.47 -24.24 -20.71
N THR A 87 -18.16 -24.09 -20.98
CA THR A 87 -17.20 -25.20 -20.98
C THR A 87 -16.91 -25.72 -19.56
N LEU A 88 -16.71 -24.85 -18.58
CA LEU A 88 -16.42 -25.24 -17.20
C LEU A 88 -17.65 -25.75 -16.43
N GLY A 89 -18.84 -25.34 -16.87
CA GLY A 89 -20.08 -25.59 -16.17
C GLY A 89 -20.31 -24.67 -14.97
N ALA A 90 -21.57 -24.57 -14.57
CA ALA A 90 -22.02 -23.60 -13.57
C ALA A 90 -21.42 -23.83 -12.17
N GLN A 91 -21.09 -25.06 -11.80
CA GLN A 91 -20.56 -25.38 -10.47
C GLN A 91 -19.16 -24.78 -10.26
N VAL A 92 -18.23 -25.06 -11.18
CA VAL A 92 -16.85 -24.55 -11.13
C VAL A 92 -16.85 -23.02 -11.18
N PHE A 93 -17.60 -22.46 -12.13
CA PHE A 93 -17.71 -21.00 -12.29
C PHE A 93 -18.26 -20.29 -11.04
N ASN A 94 -19.33 -20.81 -10.45
CA ASN A 94 -19.87 -20.25 -9.21
C ASN A 94 -18.91 -20.40 -8.02
N GLY A 95 -18.11 -21.47 -7.98
CA GLY A 95 -17.05 -21.64 -6.99
C GLY A 95 -15.97 -20.56 -7.10
N ALA A 96 -15.52 -20.29 -8.32
CA ALA A 96 -14.56 -19.22 -8.61
C ALA A 96 -15.09 -17.84 -8.19
N LEU A 97 -16.34 -17.51 -8.57
CA LEU A 97 -16.95 -16.23 -8.19
C LEU A 97 -17.02 -16.02 -6.67
N ARG A 98 -17.28 -17.08 -5.89
CA ARG A 98 -17.27 -16.99 -4.42
C ARG A 98 -15.88 -16.69 -3.87
N ARG A 99 -14.83 -17.29 -4.42
CA ARG A 99 -13.44 -17.01 -4.02
C ARG A 99 -13.06 -15.59 -4.35
N ILE A 100 -13.40 -15.13 -5.56
CA ILE A 100 -13.17 -13.74 -5.97
C ILE A 100 -13.87 -12.76 -5.03
N ALA A 101 -15.15 -12.98 -4.71
CA ALA A 101 -15.87 -12.14 -3.75
C ALA A 101 -15.22 -12.13 -2.35
N SER A 102 -14.65 -13.25 -1.91
CA SER A 102 -13.87 -13.31 -0.66
C SER A 102 -12.60 -12.46 -0.74
N TYR A 103 -11.86 -12.53 -1.84
CA TYR A 103 -10.67 -11.69 -2.06
C TYR A 103 -11.02 -10.19 -2.12
N GLU A 104 -12.12 -9.82 -2.80
CA GLU A 104 -12.62 -8.44 -2.84
C GLU A 104 -12.97 -7.92 -1.44
N HIS A 105 -13.58 -8.75 -0.60
CA HIS A 105 -13.89 -8.40 0.78
C HIS A 105 -12.61 -8.11 1.58
N THR A 106 -11.58 -8.95 1.46
CA THR A 106 -10.28 -8.70 2.09
C THR A 106 -9.63 -7.42 1.58
N MET A 107 -9.62 -7.19 0.26
CA MET A 107 -9.09 -5.97 -0.35
C MET A 107 -9.84 -4.71 0.08
N LYS A 108 -11.14 -4.79 0.32
CA LYS A 108 -11.92 -3.68 0.88
C LYS A 108 -11.46 -3.35 2.31
N ARG A 109 -11.32 -4.35 3.17
CA ARG A 109 -10.84 -4.16 4.54
C ARG A 109 -9.42 -3.58 4.59
N LEU A 110 -8.55 -4.03 3.69
CA LEU A 110 -7.19 -3.48 3.55
C LEU A 110 -7.22 -1.99 3.19
N ARG A 111 -8.04 -1.59 2.20
CA ARG A 111 -8.19 -0.18 1.82
C ARG A 111 -8.72 0.69 2.96
N GLU A 112 -9.70 0.20 3.72
CA GLU A 112 -10.22 0.89 4.90
C GLU A 112 -9.12 1.10 5.94
N ARG A 113 -8.28 0.10 6.16
CA ARG A 113 -7.15 0.18 7.08
C ARG A 113 -6.06 1.14 6.59
N ASP A 114 -5.72 1.10 5.31
CA ASP A 114 -4.75 2.03 4.72
C ASP A 114 -5.20 3.49 4.86
N ALA A 115 -6.50 3.76 4.71
CA ALA A 115 -7.05 5.10 4.90
C ALA A 115 -6.89 5.58 6.35
N GLN A 116 -7.14 4.70 7.34
CA GLN A 116 -6.90 5.00 8.75
C GLN A 116 -5.41 5.24 9.05
N ASP A 117 -4.55 4.42 8.48
CA ASP A 117 -3.09 4.54 8.64
C ASP A 117 -2.57 5.84 8.02
N GLN A 118 -3.11 6.26 6.87
CA GLN A 118 -2.82 7.55 6.25
C GLN A 118 -3.25 8.72 7.15
N GLU A 119 -4.44 8.66 7.74
CA GLU A 119 -4.92 9.68 8.68
C GLU A 119 -4.01 9.78 9.91
N ARG A 120 -3.62 8.64 10.50
CA ARG A 120 -2.68 8.60 11.63
C ARG A 120 -1.34 9.23 11.30
N MET A 121 -0.74 8.87 10.16
CA MET A 121 0.52 9.45 9.72
C MET A 121 0.42 10.97 9.55
N GLN A 122 -0.70 11.47 9.01
CA GLN A 122 -0.94 12.90 8.87
C GLN A 122 -1.01 13.60 10.24
N LEU A 123 -1.74 13.04 11.20
CA LEU A 123 -1.83 13.56 12.56
C LEU A 123 -0.45 13.58 13.24
N THR A 124 0.33 12.51 13.14
CA THR A 124 1.69 12.44 13.69
C THR A 124 2.60 13.51 13.07
N ARG A 125 2.56 13.68 11.74
CA ARG A 125 3.31 14.72 11.05
C ARG A 125 2.96 16.12 11.56
N ASP A 126 1.68 16.41 11.71
CA ASP A 126 1.22 17.75 12.12
C ASP A 126 1.59 18.03 13.59
N GLN A 127 1.54 17.01 14.45
CA GLN A 127 2.04 17.09 15.84
C GLN A 127 3.54 17.38 15.89
N LEU A 128 4.35 16.66 15.10
CA LEU A 128 5.80 16.88 15.02
C LEU A 128 6.12 18.29 14.50
N ALA A 129 5.38 18.78 13.50
CA ALA A 129 5.54 20.13 12.97
C ALA A 129 5.24 21.19 14.05
N SER A 130 4.18 21.01 14.83
CA SER A 130 3.83 21.90 15.94
C SER A 130 4.90 21.91 17.05
N GLN A 131 5.42 20.73 17.41
CA GLN A 131 6.52 20.61 18.37
C GLN A 131 7.78 21.35 17.89
N LEU A 132 8.17 21.17 16.62
CA LEU A 132 9.32 21.89 16.03
C LEU A 132 9.10 23.41 16.01
N ALA A 133 7.90 23.87 15.70
CA ALA A 133 7.56 25.30 15.73
C ALA A 133 7.68 25.90 17.14
N SER A 134 7.21 25.18 18.17
CA SER A 134 7.31 25.60 19.57
C SER A 134 8.76 25.63 20.10
N MET A 135 9.61 24.71 19.64
CA MET A 135 11.05 24.74 19.97
C MET A 135 11.74 25.97 19.34
N GLY A 136 11.32 26.37 18.14
CA GLY A 136 11.81 27.56 17.46
C GLY A 136 11.48 28.86 18.22
N SER A 137 10.24 29.00 18.70
CA SER A 137 9.81 30.20 19.44
C SER A 137 10.47 30.32 20.82
N GLY A 138 10.73 29.21 21.52
CA GLY A 138 11.46 29.19 22.79
C GLY A 138 12.88 29.76 22.70
N ARG A 139 13.59 29.55 21.58
CA ARG A 139 14.92 30.13 21.35
C ARG A 139 14.89 31.65 21.15
N SER A 140 13.84 32.18 20.51
CA SER A 140 13.67 33.62 20.34
C SER A 140 13.37 34.31 21.68
N ALA A 141 12.57 33.67 22.54
CA ALA A 141 12.32 34.16 23.90
C ALA A 141 13.61 34.22 24.73
N LEU A 142 14.43 33.16 24.71
CA LEU A 142 15.72 33.15 25.43
C LEU A 142 16.71 34.20 24.90
N ARG A 143 16.75 34.44 23.58
CA ARG A 143 17.58 35.52 23.01
C ARG A 143 17.15 36.90 23.50
N ALA A 144 15.85 37.17 23.57
CA ALA A 144 15.33 38.47 24.03
C ALA A 144 15.75 38.80 25.48
N TYR A 145 15.90 37.80 26.34
CA TYR A 145 16.39 38.00 27.71
C TYR A 145 17.93 38.06 27.80
N SER A 146 18.68 37.36 26.93
CA SER A 146 20.15 37.38 26.98
C SER A 146 20.79 38.69 26.49
N VAL A 147 20.07 39.50 25.70
CA VAL A 147 20.61 40.76 25.13
C VAL A 147 20.54 41.93 26.12
N ARG A 148 19.91 41.77 27.30
CA ARG A 148 19.67 42.89 28.23
C ARG A 148 20.75 43.13 29.31
N SER A 149 21.96 42.59 29.16
CA SER A 149 23.03 42.73 30.16
C SER A 149 24.29 43.48 29.69
N GLN A 150 24.33 43.99 28.46
CA GLN A 150 25.32 45.01 28.12
C GLN A 150 24.70 46.38 28.37
N THR A 151 24.79 46.81 29.64
CA THR A 151 24.82 48.23 29.98
C THR A 151 25.79 48.92 29.00
N PRO A 152 25.32 49.89 28.19
CA PRO A 152 26.23 50.73 27.45
C PRO A 152 27.09 51.42 28.50
N ASN A 153 28.39 51.12 28.53
CA ASN A 153 29.32 51.91 29.32
C ASN A 153 29.18 53.35 28.82
N PRO A 154 28.69 54.30 29.64
CA PRO A 154 28.65 55.69 29.22
C PRO A 154 30.10 56.15 29.12
N ILE A 155 30.63 56.18 27.90
CA ILE A 155 31.89 56.86 27.61
C ILE A 155 31.60 58.33 27.90
N MET A 156 32.00 58.78 29.09
CA MET A 156 32.12 60.20 29.40
C MET A 156 33.09 60.80 28.38
N GLN A 157 32.53 61.40 27.34
CA GLN A 157 33.27 62.12 26.33
C GLN A 157 33.59 63.52 26.89
N ASP A 158 34.57 63.55 27.79
CA ASP A 158 35.20 64.78 28.25
C ASP A 158 36.25 65.18 27.21
N ARG A 159 35.93 66.15 26.37
CA ARG A 159 36.93 66.94 25.65
C ARG A 159 36.59 68.42 25.74
N ARG A 160 37.10 69.01 26.81
CA ARG A 160 37.58 70.39 26.89
C ARG A 160 38.58 70.70 25.77
N GLY A 161 38.58 71.94 25.29
CA GLY A 161 39.63 72.55 24.48
C GLY A 161 39.09 73.41 23.37
#